data_AF-A0A7C1C3A5-F1
#
_entry.id   AF-A0A7C1C3A5-F1
#
_cell.length_a   1.000
_cell.length_b   1.000
_cell.length_c   1.000
_cell.angle_alpha   90.00
_cell.angle_beta   90.00
_cell.angle_gamma   90.00
#
_symmetry.space_group_name_H-M   'P 1'
#
loop_
_entity.id
_entity.type
_entity.pdbx_description
1 polymer ?
#
loop_
_entity_poly.entity_id
_entity_poly.type
_entity_poly.pdbx_seq_one_letter_code
_entity_poly.pdbx_strand_id
1 'polypeptide(L)' 'MSRRKRRKKYRTVTFKLSSRQMKSLENYCKARKTTPTKLIKKSIRDYIEHFAMEVPEKYHVSHNQLDLFEKGDETISMFD' A
#
# COMPACT_ATOMS: atom_id res chain seq x y z
N MET A 1 -29.18 12.44 -24.97
CA MET A 1 -27.74 12.48 -25.29
C MET A 1 -26.99 11.42 -24.49
N SER A 2 -26.42 10.40 -25.13
CA SER A 2 -25.67 9.34 -24.44
C SER A 2 -24.34 9.88 -23.90
N ARG A 3 -24.16 9.89 -22.57
CA ARG A 3 -22.88 10.25 -21.94
C ARG A 3 -21.82 9.21 -22.34
N ARG A 4 -20.88 9.58 -23.23
CA ARG A 4 -19.75 8.73 -23.61
C ARG A 4 -18.97 8.32 -22.36
N LYS A 5 -18.94 7.02 -22.05
CA LYS A 5 -18.16 6.47 -20.93
C LYS A 5 -16.68 6.77 -21.15
N ARG A 6 -16.02 7.40 -20.18
CA ARG A 6 -14.57 7.64 -20.24
C ARG A 6 -13.84 6.30 -20.31
N ARG A 7 -12.88 6.17 -21.23
CA ARG A 7 -12.04 4.97 -21.35
C ARG A 7 -11.21 4.80 -20.07
N LYS A 8 -11.19 3.59 -19.53
CA LYS A 8 -10.27 3.25 -18.42
C LYS A 8 -8.84 3.32 -18.93
N LYS A 9 -7.99 4.09 -18.24
CA LYS A 9 -6.55 4.15 -18.49
C LYS A 9 -5.89 3.06 -17.67
N TYR A 10 -5.03 2.26 -18.30
CA TYR A 10 -4.25 1.22 -17.63
C TYR A 10 -2.77 1.60 -17.66
N ARG A 11 -2.01 1.12 -16.67
CA ARG A 11 -0.55 1.27 -16.59
C ARG A 11 0.08 -0.12 -16.46
N THR A 12 1.22 -0.33 -17.10
CA THR A 12 1.96 -1.59 -17.05
C THR A 12 2.93 -1.56 -15.87
N VAL A 13 2.95 -2.64 -15.08
CA VAL A 13 3.93 -2.85 -14.01
C VAL A 13 4.76 -4.08 -14.39
N THR A 14 6.08 -3.91 -14.49
CA THR A 14 7.03 -4.98 -14.79
C THR A 14 7.99 -5.16 -13.62
N PHE A 15 8.23 -6.41 -13.23
CA PHE A 15 9.22 -6.76 -12.23
C PHE A 15 9.91 -8.06 -12.65
N LYS A 16 11.16 -8.24 -12.23
CA LYS A 16 11.93 -9.46 -12.52
C LYS A 16 11.73 -10.48 -11.41
N LEU A 17 11.66 -11.75 -11.78
CA LEU A 17 11.72 -12.88 -10.87
C LEU A 17 12.90 -13.75 -11.25
N SER A 18 13.55 -14.36 -10.26
CA SER A 18 14.49 -15.45 -10.54
C SER A 18 13.75 -16.64 -11.16
N SER A 19 14.48 -17.48 -11.89
CA SER A 19 13.92 -18.69 -12.52
C SER A 19 13.24 -19.60 -11.49
N ARG A 20 13.81 -19.71 -10.28
CA ARG A 20 13.22 -20.51 -9.19
C ARG A 20 11.91 -19.91 -8.68
N GLN A 21 11.85 -18.59 -8.50
CA GLN A 21 10.63 -17.91 -8.06
C GLN A 21 9.51 -18.04 -9.10
N MET A 22 9.83 -17.89 -10.39
CA MET A 22 8.83 -18.06 -11.46
C MET A 22 8.27 -19.48 -11.49
N LYS A 23 9.15 -20.50 -11.43
CA LYS A 23 8.72 -21.91 -11.37
C LYS A 23 7.81 -22.19 -10.16
N SER A 24 8.16 -21.64 -9.01
CA SER A 24 7.34 -21.76 -7.79
C SER A 24 5.97 -21.11 -7.96
N LEU A 25 5.92 -19.91 -8.55
CA LEU A 25 4.69 -19.16 -8.80
C LEU A 25 3.75 -19.93 -9.76
N GLU A 26 4.31 -20.49 -10.84
CA GLU A 26 3.54 -21.30 -11.79
C GLU A 26 2.96 -22.56 -11.16
N ASN A 27 3.76 -23.29 -10.38
CA ASN A 27 3.29 -24.50 -9.70
C ASN A 27 2.15 -24.21 -8.73
N TYR A 28 2.26 -23.13 -7.96
CA TYR A 28 1.18 -22.66 -7.10
C TYR A 28 -0.08 -22.32 -7.89
N CYS A 29 0.07 -21.58 -9.00
CA CYS A 29 -1.04 -21.18 -9.84
C CYS A 29 -1.77 -22.39 -10.46
N LYS A 30 -1.02 -23.41 -10.89
CA LYS A 30 -1.56 -24.68 -11.39
C LYS A 30 -2.37 -25.40 -10.30
N ALA A 31 -1.81 -25.57 -9.11
CA ALA A 31 -2.46 -26.26 -8.00
C ALA A 31 -3.77 -25.59 -7.56
N ARG A 32 -3.85 -24.25 -7.65
CA ARG A 32 -5.01 -23.45 -7.23
C ARG A 32 -5.93 -23.02 -8.38
N LYS A 33 -5.70 -23.52 -9.62
CA LYS A 33 -6.46 -23.14 -10.83
C LYS A 33 -6.60 -21.62 -10.99
N THR A 34 -5.50 -20.89 -10.81
CA THR A 34 -5.44 -19.43 -10.94
C THR A 34 -4.32 -19.03 -11.90
N THR A 35 -4.20 -17.74 -12.20
CA THR A 35 -3.11 -17.19 -13.01
C THR A 35 -2.21 -16.31 -12.15
N PRO A 36 -0.91 -16.17 -12.51
CA PRO A 36 0.01 -15.26 -11.82
C PRO A 36 -0.59 -13.87 -11.66
N THR A 37 -1.15 -13.30 -12.74
CA THR A 37 -1.77 -11.98 -12.73
C THR A 37 -2.94 -11.89 -11.75
N LYS A 38 -3.81 -12.89 -11.68
CA LYS A 38 -4.96 -12.89 -10.76
C LYS A 38 -4.50 -12.99 -9.31
N LEU A 39 -3.49 -13.81 -9.06
CA LEU A 39 -2.87 -13.94 -7.74
C LEU A 39 -2.23 -12.64 -7.28
N ILE A 40 -1.40 -12.02 -8.12
CA ILE A 40 -0.71 -10.77 -7.81
C ILE A 40 -1.73 -9.66 -7.54
N LYS A 41 -2.73 -9.48 -8.42
CA LYS A 41 -3.80 -8.49 -8.23
C LYS A 41 -4.60 -8.73 -6.96
N LYS A 42 -4.84 -9.99 -6.58
CA LYS A 42 -5.50 -10.32 -5.31
C LYS A 42 -4.62 -9.95 -4.11
N SER A 43 -3.31 -10.21 -4.21
CA SER A 43 -2.35 -9.96 -3.13
C SER A 43 -2.11 -8.47 -2.89
N ILE A 44 -2.21 -7.64 -3.94
CA ILE A 44 -2.04 -6.19 -3.84
C ILE A 44 -3.37 -5.42 -3.75
N ARG A 45 -4.52 -6.10 -3.71
CA ARG A 45 -5.84 -5.48 -3.84
C ARG A 45 -6.05 -4.36 -2.83
N ASP A 46 -5.77 -4.64 -1.57
CA ASP A 46 -6.01 -3.71 -0.47
C ASP A 46 -5.17 -2.43 -0.61
N TYR A 47 -4.02 -2.51 -1.28
CA TYR A 47 -3.12 -1.38 -1.53
C TYR A 47 -3.48 -0.56 -2.76
N ILE A 48 -4.28 -1.10 -3.69
CA ILE A 48 -4.67 -0.40 -4.92
C ILE A 48 -6.11 0.14 -4.89
N GLU A 49 -6.95 -0.33 -3.95
CA GLU A 49 -8.35 0.11 -3.84
C GLU A 49 -8.55 1.20 -2.79
N HIS A 50 -7.82 1.18 -1.67
CA HIS A 50 -8.08 2.09 -0.54
C HIS A 50 -7.30 3.41 -0.56
N PHE A 51 -6.36 3.58 -1.49
CA PHE A 51 -5.47 4.76 -1.55
C PHE A 51 -5.74 5.64 -2.78
N ALA A 52 -6.89 5.49 -3.44
CA ALA A 52 -7.17 6.17 -4.71
C ALA A 52 -7.55 7.65 -4.58
N MET A 53 -8.08 8.06 -3.42
CA MET A 53 -8.58 9.42 -3.18
C MET A 53 -7.67 10.19 -2.23
N GLU A 54 -7.31 9.58 -1.09
CA GLU A 54 -6.52 10.20 -0.04
C GLU A 54 -5.73 9.11 0.69
N VAL A 55 -4.50 9.41 1.09
CA VAL A 55 -3.72 8.52 1.94
C VAL A 55 -4.22 8.72 3.37
N PRO A 56 -4.62 7.66 4.11
CA PRO A 56 -5.09 7.82 5.48
C PRO A 56 -4.05 8.56 6.34
N GLU A 57 -4.49 9.55 7.12
CA GLU A 57 -3.63 10.41 7.99
C GLU A 57 -2.66 9.61 8.87
N LYS A 58 -3.03 8.39 9.29
CA LYS A 58 -2.16 7.47 10.03
C LYS A 58 -0.84 7.09 9.34
N TYR A 59 -0.73 7.27 8.02
CA TYR A 59 0.50 7.04 7.25
C TYR A 59 1.25 8.32 6.92
N HIS A 60 0.69 9.49 7.23
CA HIS A 60 1.40 10.76 7.22
C HIS A 60 2.27 10.83 8.47
N VAL A 61 3.35 10.05 8.50
CA VAL A 61 4.42 10.27 9.47
C VAL A 61 5.05 11.60 9.10
N SER A 62 4.73 12.65 9.85
CA SER A 62 5.42 13.93 9.74
C SER A 62 6.89 13.69 10.05
N HIS A 63 7.78 14.16 9.18
CA HIS A 63 9.23 13.96 9.29
C HIS A 63 9.82 14.53 10.61
N ASN A 64 9.05 15.33 11.36
CA ASN A 64 9.47 16.04 12.57
C ASN A 64 8.66 15.67 13.83
N GLN A 65 8.01 14.50 13.89
CA GLN A 65 7.14 14.13 15.03
C GLN A 65 7.88 13.62 16.29
N LEU A 66 9.21 13.70 16.36
CA LEU A 66 9.99 13.26 17.53
C LEU A 66 10.33 14.37 18.55
N ASP A 67 9.93 15.63 18.34
CA ASP A 67 10.32 16.75 19.22
C ASP A 67 9.27 17.14 20.27
N LEU A 68 8.39 16.23 20.70
CA LEU A 68 7.43 16.54 21.78
C LEU A 68 7.96 16.31 23.19
N PHE A 69 9.12 15.65 23.34
CA PHE A 69 9.66 15.29 24.66
C PHE A 69 11.19 15.46 24.81
N GLU A 70 11.81 16.38 24.07
CA GLU A 70 13.16 16.83 24.43
C GLU A 70 13.10 17.89 25.54
N LYS A 71 12.96 17.38 26.77
CA LYS A 71 13.52 17.86 28.05
C LYS A 71 13.51 19.37 28.36
N GLY A 72 12.65 19.72 29.31
CA GLY A 72 12.85 20.84 30.24
C GLY A 72 11.78 20.77 31.34
N ASP A 73 12.07 20.03 32.40
CA ASP A 73 11.26 19.91 33.61
C ASP A 73 11.01 21.28 34.28
N GLU A 74 9.98 22.03 33.86
CA GLU A 74 9.46 23.15 34.65
C GLU A 74 8.34 22.63 35.56
N THR A 75 8.80 22.14 36.71
CA THR A 75 8.16 22.20 38.03
C THR A 75 6.66 22.46 38.04
N ILE A 76 5.89 21.40 38.26
CA ILE A 76 4.56 21.46 38.85
C ILE A 76 4.68 22.23 40.18
N SER A 77 4.33 23.52 40.20
CA SER A 77 4.16 24.29 41.43
C SER A 77 2.83 23.90 42.07
N MET A 78 2.79 22.73 42.71
CA MET A 78 1.83 22.50 43.77
C MET A 78 2.31 23.29 44.98
N PHE A 79 1.69 24.42 45.27
CA PHE A 79 1.36 25.01 46.58
C PHE A 79 0.96 26.47 46.37
N ASP A 80 -0.36 26.71 46.39
CA ASP A 80 -0.99 27.85 47.06
C ASP A 80 -2.36 27.38 47.60
#